data_AF-A0A936K6C0-F1
#
_entry.id   AF-A0A936K6C0-F1
#
_cell.length_a   1.000
_cell.length_b   1.000
_cell.length_c   1.000
_cell.angle_alpha   90.00
_cell.angle_beta   90.00
_cell.angle_gamma   90.00
#
_symmetry.space_group_name_H-M   'P 1'
#
loop_
_entity.id
_entity.type
_entity.pdbx_description
1 polymer ?
#
loop_
_entity_poly.entity_id
_entity_poly.type
_entity_poly.pdbx_seq_one_letter_code
_entity_poly.pdbx_strand_id
1 'polypeptide(L)'
;MSLFGGSKQDQALLERDERLRKLEAESQGILARLQDTQELVGHLDQDRDLLLSALERMRPGESDQALAQILFDISFKALGLACFYVAVADWDQDQLRFVLYHEGGRARNHPSRRLSDRAGLSERVLAGRRSVYIRTMEEGHAAGSLLTAAEQATGLIPHSWYGVPLGWGPRPSGLVSFQSFQTDAFSEGRRRVMDALAALMSTCMSGPGSAQRS
;
A
#
# COMPACT_ATOMS: atom_id res chain seq x y z
N MET A 1 74.57 17.38 -17.56
CA MET A 1 73.22 17.96 -17.67
C MET A 1 72.21 16.82 -17.86
N SER A 2 71.50 16.40 -16.83
CA SER A 2 70.14 15.82 -16.88
C SER A 2 69.78 15.27 -15.49
N LEU A 3 69.29 16.14 -14.60
CA LEU A 3 68.77 15.76 -13.27
C LEU A 3 67.38 16.36 -12.98
N PHE A 4 66.78 17.05 -13.96
CA PHE A 4 65.50 17.77 -13.80
C PHE A 4 64.31 17.11 -14.53
N GLY A 5 64.48 15.92 -15.12
CA GLY A 5 63.42 15.22 -15.87
C GLY A 5 62.40 14.45 -15.03
N GLY A 6 62.82 13.85 -13.90
CA GLY A 6 61.98 12.98 -13.07
C GLY A 6 60.84 13.72 -12.34
N SER A 7 61.11 14.91 -11.81
CA SER A 7 60.13 15.68 -11.02
C SER A 7 58.88 16.09 -11.83
N LYS A 8 59.02 16.38 -13.13
CA LYS A 8 57.87 16.70 -14.00
C LYS A 8 57.06 15.46 -14.39
N GLN A 9 57.72 14.33 -14.57
CA GLN A 9 57.06 13.05 -14.83
C GLN A 9 56.30 12.55 -13.60
N ASP A 10 56.86 12.68 -12.41
CA ASP A 10 56.21 12.33 -11.15
C ASP A 10 54.98 13.21 -10.86
N GLN A 11 55.07 14.52 -11.12
CA GLN A 11 53.91 15.42 -11.03
C GLN A 11 52.80 15.03 -12.02
N ALA A 12 53.14 14.75 -13.27
CA ALA A 12 52.17 14.34 -14.28
C ALA A 12 51.51 12.99 -13.96
N LEU A 13 52.23 12.07 -13.31
CA LEU A 13 51.68 10.81 -12.82
C LEU A 13 50.70 11.04 -11.67
N LEU A 14 51.04 11.87 -10.69
CA LEU A 14 50.17 12.22 -9.58
C LEU A 14 48.87 12.89 -10.05
N GLU A 15 48.95 13.83 -11.01
CA GLU A 15 47.77 14.49 -11.59
C GLU A 15 46.87 13.48 -12.34
N ARG A 16 47.46 12.49 -13.02
CA ARG A 16 46.71 11.43 -13.71
C ARG A 16 46.04 10.49 -12.70
N ASP A 17 46.72 10.10 -11.64
CA ASP A 17 46.18 9.26 -10.58
C ASP A 17 45.03 9.95 -9.84
N GLU A 18 45.17 11.24 -9.54
CA GLU A 18 44.10 12.04 -8.94
C GLU A 18 42.89 12.14 -9.86
N ARG A 19 43.12 12.34 -11.16
CA ARG A 19 42.05 12.36 -12.16
C ARG A 19 41.37 11.01 -12.34
N LEU A 20 42.12 9.91 -12.27
CA LEU A 20 41.58 8.55 -12.29
C LEU A 20 40.68 8.31 -11.07
N ARG A 21 41.13 8.63 -9.86
CA ARG A 21 40.32 8.50 -8.64
C ARG A 21 39.04 9.31 -8.71
N LYS A 22 39.12 10.53 -9.24
CA LYS A 22 37.94 11.38 -9.44
C LYS A 22 36.94 10.74 -10.42
N LEU A 23 37.41 10.21 -11.55
CA LEU A 23 36.57 9.52 -12.52
C LEU A 23 35.96 8.22 -11.95
N GLU A 24 36.71 7.47 -11.15
CA GLU A 24 36.19 6.27 -10.47
C GLU A 24 35.07 6.63 -9.48
N ALA A 25 35.25 7.68 -8.69
CA ALA A 25 34.23 8.17 -7.77
C ALA A 25 32.98 8.68 -8.52
N GLU A 26 33.16 9.42 -9.62
CA GLU A 26 32.06 9.86 -10.48
C GLU A 26 31.31 8.66 -11.10
N SER A 27 32.03 7.66 -11.59
CA SER A 27 31.47 6.43 -12.16
C SER A 27 30.66 5.64 -11.13
N GLN A 28 31.20 5.46 -9.92
CA GLN A 28 30.49 4.83 -8.80
C GLN A 28 29.20 5.59 -8.45
N GLY A 29 29.26 6.93 -8.42
CA GLY A 29 28.09 7.77 -8.20
C GLY A 29 27.02 7.63 -9.29
N ILE A 30 27.42 7.50 -10.56
CA ILE A 30 26.51 7.26 -11.68
C ILE A 30 25.85 5.88 -11.57
N LEU A 31 26.62 4.85 -11.25
CA LEU A 31 26.12 3.47 -11.11
C LEU A 31 25.10 3.36 -9.98
N ALA A 32 25.36 3.99 -8.83
CA ALA A 32 24.40 4.02 -7.71
C ALA A 32 23.09 4.70 -8.12
N ARG A 33 23.16 5.87 -8.76
CA ARG A 33 21.96 6.59 -9.25
C ARG A 33 21.20 5.80 -10.30
N LEU A 34 21.91 5.07 -11.17
CA LEU A 34 21.28 4.20 -12.17
C LEU A 34 20.52 3.07 -11.49
N GLN A 35 21.11 2.42 -10.48
CA GLN A 35 20.46 1.37 -9.71
C GLN A 35 19.20 1.90 -9.00
N ASP A 36 19.31 3.02 -8.29
CA ASP A 36 18.17 3.65 -7.61
C ASP A 36 17.03 3.96 -8.61
N THR A 37 17.39 4.46 -9.79
CA THR A 37 16.43 4.78 -10.85
C THR A 37 15.79 3.51 -11.40
N GLN A 38 16.55 2.44 -11.59
CA GLN A 38 16.03 1.15 -12.07
C GLN A 38 15.05 0.54 -11.07
N GLU A 39 15.35 0.62 -9.77
CA GLU A 39 14.44 0.16 -8.71
C GLU A 39 13.13 0.97 -8.73
N LEU A 40 13.22 2.29 -8.86
CA LEU A 40 12.04 3.16 -9.00
C LEU A 40 11.20 2.82 -10.23
N VAL A 41 11.83 2.62 -11.39
CA VAL A 41 11.12 2.22 -12.62
C VAL A 41 10.45 0.87 -12.44
N GLY A 42 11.12 -0.10 -11.81
CA GLY A 42 10.52 -1.40 -11.50
C GLY A 42 9.28 -1.29 -10.60
N HIS A 43 9.30 -0.41 -9.60
CA HIS A 43 8.12 -0.14 -8.78
C HIS A 43 6.99 0.51 -9.58
N LEU A 44 7.29 1.44 -10.49
CA LEU A 44 6.29 2.08 -11.35
C LEU A 44 5.65 1.09 -12.34
N ASP A 45 6.44 0.19 -12.92
CA ASP A 45 5.92 -0.85 -13.81
C ASP A 45 4.99 -1.80 -13.04
N GLN A 46 5.39 -2.22 -11.84
CA GLN A 46 4.52 -3.02 -10.96
C GLN A 46 3.21 -2.28 -10.62
N ASP A 47 3.30 -1.01 -10.28
CA ASP A 47 2.15 -0.18 -9.94
C ASP A 47 1.21 0.00 -11.15
N ARG A 48 1.74 0.15 -12.36
CA ARG A 48 0.97 0.20 -13.60
C ARG A 48 0.24 -1.11 -13.85
N ASP A 49 0.93 -2.24 -13.72
CA ASP A 49 0.36 -3.56 -13.98
C ASP A 49 -0.76 -3.90 -12.99
N LEU A 50 -0.66 -3.43 -11.74
CA LEU A 50 -1.75 -3.51 -10.76
C LEU A 50 -3.01 -2.78 -11.23
N LEU A 51 -2.86 -1.54 -11.69
CA LEU A 51 -3.99 -0.72 -12.14
C LEU A 51 -4.62 -1.27 -13.41
N LEU A 52 -3.82 -1.73 -14.37
CA LEU A 52 -4.32 -2.38 -15.58
C LEU A 52 -5.07 -3.67 -15.26
N SER A 53 -4.52 -4.52 -14.38
CA SER A 53 -5.19 -5.74 -13.93
C SER A 53 -6.53 -5.45 -13.26
N ALA A 54 -6.61 -4.37 -12.48
CA ALA A 54 -7.86 -3.96 -11.85
C ALA A 54 -8.89 -3.50 -12.88
N LEU A 55 -8.48 -2.70 -13.87
CA LEU A 55 -9.33 -2.24 -14.97
C LEU A 55 -9.86 -3.40 -15.85
N GLU A 56 -9.03 -4.42 -16.09
CA GLU A 56 -9.42 -5.58 -16.91
C GLU A 56 -10.40 -6.52 -16.20
N ARG A 57 -10.22 -6.68 -14.88
CA ARG A 57 -10.92 -7.71 -14.09
C ARG A 57 -12.12 -7.17 -13.33
N MET A 58 -12.09 -5.93 -12.84
CA MET A 58 -13.21 -5.34 -12.10
C MET A 58 -14.30 -4.88 -13.06
N ARG A 59 -15.51 -5.42 -12.89
CA ARG A 59 -16.67 -5.08 -13.72
C ARG A 59 -17.81 -4.54 -12.86
N PRO A 60 -18.53 -3.49 -13.31
CA PRO A 60 -19.76 -3.08 -12.66
C PRO A 60 -20.80 -4.21 -12.67
N GLY A 61 -21.59 -4.31 -11.60
CA GLY A 61 -22.63 -5.34 -11.46
C GLY A 61 -22.18 -6.64 -10.80
N GLU A 62 -20.88 -6.82 -10.58
CA GLU A 62 -20.35 -7.86 -9.71
C GLU A 62 -20.74 -7.62 -8.24
N SER A 63 -20.79 -8.69 -7.44
CA SER A 63 -21.01 -8.56 -6.00
C SER A 63 -19.81 -7.93 -5.29
N ASP A 64 -20.05 -7.25 -4.16
CA ASP A 64 -18.97 -6.66 -3.35
C ASP A 64 -17.90 -7.68 -2.93
N GLN A 65 -18.32 -8.92 -2.65
CA GLN A 65 -17.41 -10.01 -2.32
C GLN A 65 -16.53 -10.40 -3.52
N ALA A 66 -17.10 -10.45 -4.73
CA ALA A 66 -16.34 -10.74 -5.95
C ALA A 66 -15.33 -9.62 -6.27
N LEU A 67 -15.76 -8.36 -6.16
CA LEU A 67 -14.87 -7.20 -6.33
C LEU A 67 -13.74 -7.19 -5.28
N ALA A 68 -14.06 -7.51 -4.02
CA ALA A 68 -13.07 -7.64 -2.95
C ALA A 68 -12.06 -8.76 -3.24
N GLN A 69 -12.53 -9.91 -3.75
CA GLN A 69 -11.65 -11.02 -4.13
C GLN A 69 -10.73 -10.64 -5.29
N ILE A 70 -11.24 -9.94 -6.31
CA ILE A 70 -10.43 -9.44 -7.43
C ILE A 70 -9.35 -8.48 -6.91
N LEU A 71 -9.72 -7.53 -6.03
CA LEU A 71 -8.78 -6.58 -5.44
C LEU A 71 -7.70 -7.28 -4.61
N PHE A 72 -8.09 -8.28 -3.82
CA PHE A 72 -7.16 -9.12 -3.05
C PHE A 72 -6.18 -9.84 -3.98
N ASP A 73 -6.67 -10.54 -5.00
CA ASP A 73 -5.82 -11.33 -5.92
C ASP A 73 -4.77 -10.49 -6.62
N ILE A 74 -5.14 -9.27 -7.01
CA ILE A 74 -4.26 -8.34 -7.73
C ILE A 74 -3.22 -7.74 -6.78
N SER A 75 -3.66 -7.32 -5.59
CA SER A 75 -2.85 -6.47 -4.70
C SER A 75 -2.03 -7.24 -3.66
N PHE A 76 -2.53 -8.37 -3.12
CA PHE A 76 -2.02 -8.92 -1.86
C PHE A 76 -0.55 -9.32 -1.93
N LYS A 77 -0.19 -10.14 -2.91
CA LYS A 77 1.20 -10.58 -3.11
C LYS A 77 2.07 -9.46 -3.68
N ALA A 78 1.55 -8.71 -4.64
CA ALA A 78 2.30 -7.67 -5.34
C ALA A 78 2.72 -6.51 -4.42
N LEU A 79 1.84 -6.12 -3.49
CA LEU A 79 2.13 -5.09 -2.50
C LEU A 79 2.82 -5.64 -1.23
N GLY A 80 3.10 -6.94 -1.16
CA GLY A 80 3.76 -7.56 0.00
C GLY A 80 2.93 -7.49 1.28
N LEU A 81 1.60 -7.65 1.19
CA LEU A 81 0.70 -7.50 2.33
C LEU A 81 0.77 -8.71 3.27
N ALA A 82 0.57 -8.44 4.55
CA ALA A 82 0.47 -9.44 5.61
C ALA A 82 -1.00 -9.78 5.93
N CYS A 83 -1.82 -8.74 6.03
CA CYS A 83 -3.27 -8.81 6.26
C CYS A 83 -3.99 -7.88 5.29
N PHE A 84 -5.21 -8.24 4.93
CA PHE A 84 -6.03 -7.50 3.99
C PHE A 84 -7.50 -7.77 4.26
N TYR A 85 -8.34 -6.74 4.24
CA TYR A 85 -9.77 -6.95 4.30
C TYR A 85 -10.54 -5.88 3.53
N VAL A 86 -11.74 -6.24 3.12
CA VAL A 86 -12.74 -5.31 2.60
C VAL A 86 -13.98 -5.40 3.46
N ALA A 87 -14.47 -4.24 3.89
CA ALA A 87 -15.69 -4.13 4.67
C ALA A 87 -16.69 -3.20 3.98
N VAL A 88 -17.95 -3.62 3.96
CA VAL A 88 -19.08 -2.88 3.36
C VAL A 88 -19.97 -2.36 4.48
N ALA A 89 -20.30 -1.08 4.41
CA ALA A 89 -21.15 -0.39 5.36
C ALA A 89 -22.62 -0.45 4.91
N ASP A 90 -23.47 -0.96 5.79
CA ASP A 90 -24.92 -0.91 5.72
C ASP A 90 -25.38 0.13 6.75
N TRP A 91 -25.54 1.36 6.29
CA TRP A 91 -25.84 2.51 7.16
C TRP A 91 -27.26 2.44 7.74
N ASP A 92 -28.19 1.80 7.05
CA ASP A 92 -29.59 1.69 7.47
C ASP A 92 -29.75 0.61 8.55
N GLN A 93 -28.99 -0.48 8.45
CA GLN A 93 -28.97 -1.55 9.44
C GLN A 93 -27.91 -1.36 10.53
N ASP A 94 -27.14 -0.27 10.48
CA ASP A 94 -26.04 0.02 11.41
C ASP A 94 -24.99 -1.11 11.46
N GLN A 95 -24.62 -1.67 10.29
CA GLN A 95 -23.67 -2.78 10.21
C GLN A 95 -22.47 -2.49 9.32
N LEU A 96 -21.30 -2.92 9.78
CA LEU A 96 -20.08 -3.05 8.99
C LEU A 96 -19.81 -4.54 8.75
N ARG A 97 -20.02 -5.00 7.52
CA ARG A 97 -19.87 -6.40 7.12
C ARG A 97 -18.52 -6.61 6.45
N PHE A 98 -17.74 -7.58 6.91
CA PHE A 98 -16.46 -7.93 6.30
C PHE A 98 -16.68 -8.95 5.18
N VAL A 99 -16.77 -8.47 3.95
CA VAL A 99 -17.04 -9.32 2.77
C VAL A 99 -15.83 -10.14 2.34
N LEU A 100 -14.63 -9.72 2.76
CA LEU A 100 -13.39 -10.47 2.65
C LEU A 100 -12.48 -10.11 3.83
N TYR A 101 -11.88 -11.12 4.47
CA TYR A 101 -10.90 -10.92 5.53
C TYR A 101 -9.77 -11.94 5.41
N HIS A 102 -8.54 -11.45 5.28
CA HIS A 102 -7.32 -12.24 5.22
C HIS A 102 -6.35 -11.79 6.31
N GLU A 103 -5.89 -12.76 7.09
CA GLU A 103 -5.02 -12.53 8.23
C GLU A 103 -3.92 -13.61 8.25
N GLY A 104 -2.66 -13.18 8.33
CA GLY A 104 -1.52 -14.08 8.28
C GLY A 104 -1.52 -14.98 7.02
N GLY A 105 -1.98 -14.44 5.89
CA GLY A 105 -2.10 -15.18 4.63
C GLY A 105 -3.26 -16.18 4.55
N ARG A 106 -4.17 -16.24 5.52
CA ARG A 106 -5.32 -17.15 5.53
C ARG A 106 -6.64 -16.40 5.44
N ALA A 107 -7.57 -16.93 4.64
CA ALA A 107 -8.94 -16.46 4.62
C ALA A 107 -9.62 -16.73 5.98
N ARG A 108 -10.34 -15.74 6.49
CA ARG A 108 -11.08 -15.80 7.75
C ARG A 108 -12.49 -15.28 7.55
N ASN A 109 -13.44 -15.86 8.29
CA ASN A 109 -14.74 -15.24 8.50
C ASN A 109 -14.61 -14.28 9.69
N HIS A 110 -14.80 -12.99 9.44
CA HIS A 110 -14.80 -11.99 10.50
C HIS A 110 -16.25 -11.56 10.80
N PRO A 111 -16.69 -11.53 12.07
CA PRO A 111 -18.05 -11.12 12.41
C PRO A 111 -18.30 -9.67 12.00
N SER A 112 -19.54 -9.38 11.62
CA SER A 112 -20.00 -8.00 11.40
C SER A 112 -19.89 -7.19 12.70
N ARG A 113 -19.60 -5.90 12.56
CA ARG A 113 -19.58 -4.93 13.67
C ARG A 113 -20.70 -3.92 13.52
N ARG A 114 -21.08 -3.23 14.60
CA ARG A 114 -22.00 -2.10 14.51
C ARG A 114 -21.24 -0.84 14.16
N LEU A 115 -21.76 -0.04 13.24
CA LEU A 115 -21.14 1.25 12.88
C LEU A 115 -21.24 2.24 14.05
N SER A 116 -22.31 2.17 14.85
CA SER A 116 -22.55 2.99 16.04
C SER A 116 -21.49 2.87 17.12
N ASP A 117 -20.82 1.71 17.21
CA ASP A 117 -19.83 1.45 18.26
C ASP A 117 -18.61 2.35 18.08
N ARG A 118 -18.38 2.89 16.86
CA ARG A 118 -17.28 3.80 16.50
C ARG A 118 -15.92 3.33 16.99
N ALA A 119 -15.74 2.01 17.07
CA ALA A 119 -14.56 1.39 17.66
C ALA A 119 -13.65 0.87 16.55
N GLY A 120 -12.43 1.39 16.47
CA GLY A 120 -11.41 0.90 15.54
C GLY A 120 -11.04 1.85 14.40
N LEU A 121 -10.04 1.44 13.64
CA LEU A 121 -9.49 2.23 12.53
C LEU A 121 -10.44 2.29 11.33
N SER A 122 -11.25 1.26 11.10
CA SER A 122 -12.22 1.22 10.01
C SER A 122 -13.27 2.34 10.14
N GLU A 123 -13.81 2.50 11.33
CA GLU A 123 -14.81 3.51 11.67
C GLU A 123 -14.21 4.92 11.58
N ARG A 124 -12.92 5.10 11.91
CA ARG A 124 -12.19 6.36 11.69
C ARG A 124 -12.09 6.72 10.20
N VAL A 125 -11.83 5.75 9.33
CA VAL A 125 -11.82 5.94 7.87
C VAL A 125 -13.22 6.34 7.38
N LEU A 126 -14.25 5.59 7.78
CA LEU A 126 -15.63 5.84 7.35
C LEU A 126 -16.15 7.20 7.84
N ALA A 127 -15.90 7.56 9.09
CA ALA A 127 -16.32 8.83 9.67
C ALA A 127 -15.52 10.02 9.09
N GLY A 128 -14.21 9.83 8.88
CA GLY A 128 -13.32 10.84 8.34
C GLY A 128 -13.43 11.01 6.82
N ARG A 129 -14.00 10.03 6.12
CA ARG A 129 -14.17 9.99 4.65
C ARG A 129 -12.85 10.22 3.91
N ARG A 130 -11.76 9.78 4.51
CA ARG A 130 -10.40 9.95 3.99
C ARG A 130 -9.55 8.76 4.36
N SER A 131 -8.57 8.48 3.52
CA SER A 131 -7.60 7.44 3.81
C SER A 131 -6.85 7.77 5.10
N VAL A 132 -6.59 6.74 5.91
CA VAL A 132 -5.85 6.86 7.18
C VAL A 132 -4.66 5.93 7.10
N TYR A 133 -3.48 6.49 7.32
CA TYR A 133 -2.24 5.74 7.39
C TYR A 133 -1.72 5.70 8.83
N ILE A 134 -1.45 4.48 9.30
CA ILE A 134 -0.82 4.16 10.56
C ILE A 134 0.52 3.50 10.24
N ARG A 135 1.61 4.07 10.74
CA ARG A 135 2.97 3.66 10.40
C ARG A 135 3.50 2.63 11.38
N THR A 136 3.08 2.70 12.63
CA THR A 136 3.59 1.84 13.71
C THR A 136 2.45 1.23 14.54
N MET A 137 2.77 0.17 15.29
CA MET A 137 1.83 -0.41 16.25
C MET A 137 1.42 0.59 17.33
N GLU A 138 2.36 1.40 17.84
CA GLU A 138 2.08 2.42 18.85
C GLU A 138 1.09 3.46 18.32
N GLU A 139 1.29 3.94 17.09
CA GLU A 139 0.33 4.84 16.43
C GLU A 139 -1.04 4.19 16.29
N GLY A 140 -1.08 2.90 15.93
CA GLY A 140 -2.31 2.13 15.81
C GLY A 140 -3.04 2.02 17.14
N HIS A 141 -2.32 1.70 18.22
CA HIS A 141 -2.87 1.59 19.56
C HIS A 141 -3.42 2.93 20.06
N ALA A 142 -2.65 4.02 19.90
CA ALA A 142 -3.10 5.37 20.23
C ALA A 142 -4.33 5.81 19.40
N ALA A 143 -4.45 5.29 18.18
CA ALA A 143 -5.58 5.51 17.29
C ALA A 143 -6.78 4.58 17.55
N GLY A 144 -6.72 3.71 18.56
CA GLY A 144 -7.80 2.80 18.94
C GLY A 144 -7.90 1.54 18.08
N SER A 145 -6.77 1.04 17.56
CA SER A 145 -6.74 -0.23 16.82
C SER A 145 -7.28 -1.38 17.68
N LEU A 146 -8.09 -2.23 17.04
CA LEU A 146 -8.64 -3.43 17.65
C LEU A 146 -7.84 -4.62 17.13
N LEU A 147 -7.26 -5.40 18.05
CA LEU A 147 -6.58 -6.64 17.72
C LEU A 147 -7.59 -7.79 17.66
N THR A 148 -7.46 -8.67 16.67
CA THR A 148 -8.25 -9.89 16.61
C THR A 148 -7.77 -10.89 17.67
N ALA A 149 -8.62 -11.86 18.01
CA ALA A 149 -8.23 -12.95 18.90
C ALA A 149 -7.02 -13.76 18.36
N ALA A 150 -6.89 -13.86 17.03
CA ALA A 150 -5.80 -14.57 16.39
C ALA A 150 -4.49 -13.76 16.44
N GLU A 151 -4.54 -12.44 16.23
CA GLU A 151 -3.41 -11.53 16.42
C GLU A 151 -2.90 -11.58 17.87
N GLN A 152 -3.82 -11.56 18.84
CA GLN A 152 -3.49 -11.70 20.26
C GLN A 152 -2.87 -13.06 20.59
N ALA A 153 -3.39 -14.15 20.03
CA ALA A 153 -2.91 -15.50 20.31
C ALA A 153 -1.57 -15.84 19.63
N THR A 154 -1.32 -15.31 18.43
CA THR A 154 -0.13 -15.65 17.65
C THR A 154 0.99 -14.62 17.77
N GLY A 155 0.67 -13.39 18.19
CA GLY A 155 1.59 -12.26 18.18
C GLY A 155 1.91 -11.72 16.77
N LEU A 156 1.28 -12.26 15.72
CA LEU A 156 1.46 -11.81 14.33
C LEU A 156 0.60 -10.58 14.06
N ILE A 157 0.98 -9.45 14.66
CA ILE A 157 0.26 -8.18 14.57
C ILE A 157 0.88 -7.33 13.45
N PRO A 158 0.10 -6.80 12.50
CA PRO A 158 0.61 -5.85 11.51
C PRO A 158 1.09 -4.55 12.16
N HIS A 159 2.28 -4.09 11.76
CA HIS A 159 2.89 -2.87 12.29
C HIS A 159 2.40 -1.61 11.57
N SER A 160 2.11 -1.72 10.28
CA SER A 160 1.55 -0.63 9.50
C SER A 160 0.22 -1.01 8.88
N TRP A 161 -0.66 -0.02 8.79
CA TRP A 161 -2.04 -0.18 8.37
C TRP A 161 -2.46 1.01 7.52
N TYR A 162 -3.01 0.75 6.33
CA TYR A 162 -3.57 1.76 5.46
C TYR A 162 -5.01 1.41 5.12
N GLY A 163 -5.94 2.25 5.57
CA GLY A 163 -7.36 2.10 5.25
C GLY A 163 -7.82 3.18 4.29
N VAL A 164 -8.51 2.76 3.23
CA VAL A 164 -9.02 3.64 2.17
C VAL A 164 -10.53 3.49 2.09
N PRO A 165 -11.32 4.58 2.14
CA PRO A 165 -12.76 4.51 2.01
C PRO A 165 -13.16 4.04 0.60
N LEU A 166 -14.24 3.28 0.51
CA LEU A 166 -14.88 2.88 -0.73
C LEU A 166 -16.19 3.64 -0.90
N GLY A 167 -16.43 4.19 -2.08
CA GLY A 167 -17.60 4.99 -2.42
C GLY A 167 -17.36 6.49 -2.35
N TRP A 168 -18.28 7.25 -2.96
CA TRP A 168 -18.18 8.69 -3.13
C TRP A 168 -19.20 9.42 -2.23
N GLY A 169 -18.83 10.59 -1.72
CA GLY A 169 -19.74 11.46 -1.00
C GLY A 169 -19.78 11.25 0.53
N PRO A 170 -20.90 11.60 1.19
CA PRO A 170 -20.94 11.78 2.64
C PRO A 170 -21.06 10.46 3.44
N ARG A 171 -21.39 9.35 2.79
CA ARG A 171 -21.53 8.03 3.41
C ARG A 171 -20.80 7.01 2.52
N PRO A 172 -19.51 6.74 2.79
CA PRO A 172 -18.78 5.71 2.05
C PRO A 172 -19.52 4.37 2.14
N SER A 173 -19.59 3.64 1.03
CA SER A 173 -20.18 2.30 0.95
C SER A 173 -19.35 1.26 1.69
N GLY A 174 -18.11 1.56 2.06
CA GLY A 174 -17.24 0.65 2.77
C GLY A 174 -15.81 1.18 2.92
N LEU A 175 -14.88 0.27 3.16
CA LEU A 175 -13.45 0.53 3.09
C LEU A 175 -12.67 -0.72 2.68
N VAL A 176 -11.44 -0.52 2.25
CA VAL A 176 -10.42 -1.55 2.11
C VAL A 176 -9.27 -1.25 3.06
N SER A 177 -8.65 -2.30 3.60
CA SER A 177 -7.49 -2.23 4.48
C SER A 177 -6.32 -3.02 3.90
N PHE A 178 -5.16 -2.38 3.83
CA PHE A 178 -3.86 -2.94 3.45
C PHE A 178 -2.93 -2.89 4.66
N GLN A 179 -2.28 -4.01 5.00
CA GLN A 179 -1.49 -4.09 6.22
C GLN A 179 -0.18 -4.83 6.00
N SER A 180 0.87 -4.43 6.72
CA SER A 180 2.21 -5.04 6.65
C SER A 180 2.78 -5.27 8.05
N PHE A 181 3.59 -6.33 8.19
CA PHE A 181 4.41 -6.56 9.39
C PHE A 181 5.59 -5.58 9.49
N GLN A 182 5.89 -4.83 8.43
CA GLN A 182 6.91 -3.79 8.45
C GLN A 182 6.34 -2.46 8.96
N THR A 183 7.12 -1.75 9.76
CA THR A 183 6.86 -0.37 10.16
C THR A 183 7.01 0.56 8.94
N ASP A 184 6.13 1.55 8.81
CA ASP A 184 6.14 2.56 7.73
C ASP A 184 6.26 1.97 6.32
N ALA A 185 5.60 0.84 6.06
CA ALA A 185 5.80 0.04 4.85
C ALA A 185 5.28 0.67 3.54
N PHE A 186 4.50 1.75 3.60
CA PHE A 186 3.75 2.26 2.46
C PHE A 186 4.16 3.69 2.13
N SER A 187 5.08 3.80 1.17
CA SER A 187 5.48 5.08 0.59
C SER A 187 4.28 5.86 0.02
N GLU A 188 4.45 7.16 -0.17
CA GLU A 188 3.38 8.00 -0.74
C GLU A 188 2.96 7.54 -2.14
N GLY A 189 3.92 7.16 -2.99
CA GLY A 189 3.64 6.58 -4.31
C GLY A 189 2.80 5.32 -4.22
N ARG A 190 3.17 4.40 -3.33
CA ARG A 190 2.43 3.16 -3.10
C ARG A 190 1.01 3.42 -2.61
N ARG A 191 0.83 4.37 -1.69
CA ARG A 191 -0.50 4.77 -1.19
C ARG A 191 -1.38 5.37 -2.29
N ARG A 192 -0.83 6.17 -3.21
CA ARG A 192 -1.59 6.68 -4.37
C ARG A 192 -2.14 5.55 -5.26
N VAL A 193 -1.39 4.47 -5.43
CA VAL A 193 -1.84 3.30 -6.21
C VAL A 193 -2.94 2.54 -5.47
N MET A 194 -2.77 2.35 -4.15
CA MET A 194 -3.83 1.78 -3.30
C MET A 194 -5.11 2.60 -3.32
N ASP A 195 -5.01 3.94 -3.28
CA ASP A 195 -6.15 4.84 -3.41
C ASP A 195 -6.83 4.69 -4.78
N ALA A 196 -6.05 4.58 -5.86
CA ALA A 196 -6.58 4.38 -7.21
C ALA A 196 -7.29 3.02 -7.36
N LEU A 197 -6.73 1.94 -6.80
CA LEU A 197 -7.38 0.62 -6.76
C LEU A 197 -8.72 0.66 -6.02
N ALA A 198 -8.77 1.33 -4.86
CA ALA A 198 -10.00 1.51 -4.10
C ALA A 198 -11.04 2.35 -4.86
N ALA A 199 -10.60 3.38 -5.59
CA ALA A 199 -11.48 4.21 -6.43
C ALA A 199 -12.08 3.42 -7.61
N LEU A 200 -11.31 2.53 -8.25
CA LEU A 200 -11.81 1.63 -9.29
C LEU A 200 -12.88 0.68 -8.75
N MET A 201 -12.62 0.07 -7.59
CA MET A 201 -13.61 -0.76 -6.91
C MET A 201 -14.88 0.03 -6.57
N SER A 202 -14.74 1.24 -6.03
CA SER A 202 -15.86 2.12 -5.68
C SER A 202 -16.76 2.43 -6.87
N THR A 203 -16.15 2.62 -8.05
CA THR A 203 -16.88 2.87 -9.29
C THR A 203 -17.69 1.65 -9.73
N CYS A 204 -17.14 0.45 -9.56
CA CYS A 204 -17.85 -0.80 -9.88
C CYS A 204 -18.99 -1.10 -8.90
N MET A 205 -18.80 -0.82 -7.60
CA MET A 205 -19.84 -0.96 -6.57
C MET A 205 -21.02 -0.02 -6.80
N SER A 206 -20.77 1.18 -7.34
CA SER A 206 -21.80 2.20 -7.63
C SER A 206 -22.55 1.93 -8.95
N GLY A 207 -22.26 0.83 -9.65
CA GLY A 207 -22.89 0.49 -10.92
C GLY A 207 -24.40 0.22 -10.80
N PRO A 208 -25.14 0.27 -11.93
CA PRO A 208 -26.61 0.28 -11.97
C PRO A 208 -27.34 -0.95 -11.38
N GLY A 209 -26.63 -1.92 -10.82
CA GLY A 209 -27.20 -3.05 -10.07
C GLY A 209 -27.51 -2.75 -8.59
N SER A 210 -27.03 -1.64 -8.03
CA SER A 210 -27.24 -1.28 -6.61
C SER A 210 -28.51 -0.46 -6.36
N ALA A 211 -29.12 0.14 -7.40
CA ALA A 211 -30.31 0.98 -7.29
C ALA A 211 -31.64 0.22 -7.08
N GLN A 212 -31.62 -1.12 -6.98
CA GLN A 212 -32.82 -1.95 -6.82
C GLN A 212 -33.01 -2.53 -5.42
N ARG A 213 -32.24 -2.08 -4.43
CA ARG A 213 -32.45 -2.40 -3.01
C ARG A 213 -32.91 -1.14 -2.27
N SER A 214 -34.19 -0.81 -2.43
CA SER A 214 -34.94 0.10 -1.56
C SER A 214 -36.31 -0.50 -1.32
#